data_AF-Q166I2-F1
#
_entry.id   AF-Q166I2-F1
#
_cell.length_a   1.000
_cell.length_b   1.000
_cell.length_c   1.000
_cell.angle_alpha   90.00
_cell.angle_beta   90.00
_cell.angle_gamma   90.00
#
_symmetry.space_group_name_H-M   'P 1'
#
loop_
_entity.id
_entity.type
_entity.pdbx_description
1 polymer ?
#
loop_
_entity_poly.entity_id
_entity_poly.type
_entity_poly.pdbx_seq_one_letter_code
_entity_poly.pdbx_strand_id
1 'polypeptide(L)'
;MTQAATVDFNNFAEGAVLGDNTDLGGGVFADITAFKGIDKAVVFNTLGAVNTTKDKDLLSPFTNAEDATDKRGFGNALIVQENDGAPDDNGSGGTIVFSFLTDVILDELFLLDSEIGTTASLFSGSTLVKAFSLTADNESDTGNNPANNEFTVLDFGGATGDKLEVVFTRSGAVGEIEVSAVPVPAGLPLLLGGIGAFAWIKRRKKA
;
A
#
# COMPACT_ATOMS: atom_id res chain seq x y z
N MET A 1 -19.68 1.12 -11.52
CA MET A 1 -18.66 0.34 -10.82
C MET A 1 -17.40 1.18 -10.91
N THR A 2 -16.91 1.71 -9.79
CA THR A 2 -15.55 2.26 -9.74
C THR A 2 -14.60 1.10 -10.03
N GLN A 3 -13.68 1.29 -10.97
CA GLN A 3 -12.66 0.30 -11.28
C GLN A 3 -11.66 0.27 -10.12
N ALA A 4 -11.22 -0.92 -9.70
CA ALA A 4 -10.06 -1.06 -8.82
C ALA A 4 -8.88 -0.28 -9.40
N ALA A 5 -8.28 0.57 -8.59
CA ALA A 5 -7.06 1.27 -8.94
C ALA A 5 -5.87 0.47 -8.40
N THR A 6 -4.92 0.20 -9.29
CA THR A 6 -3.62 -0.34 -8.91
C THR A 6 -2.76 0.80 -8.39
N VAL A 7 -2.29 0.68 -7.15
CA VAL A 7 -1.32 1.57 -6.52
C VAL A 7 0.05 0.91 -6.63
N ASP A 8 0.90 1.37 -7.54
CA ASP A 8 2.21 0.75 -7.86
C ASP A 8 3.41 1.66 -7.53
N PHE A 9 3.17 2.75 -6.79
CA PHE A 9 4.13 3.79 -6.39
C PHE A 9 4.99 4.41 -7.51
N ASN A 10 4.75 4.08 -8.77
CA ASN A 10 5.57 4.50 -9.91
C ASN A 10 5.38 5.98 -10.26
N ASN A 11 4.31 6.60 -9.74
CA ASN A 11 4.07 8.04 -9.85
C ASN A 11 4.90 8.88 -8.85
N PHE A 12 5.63 8.25 -7.93
CA PHE A 12 6.49 8.92 -6.97
C PHE A 12 7.97 8.78 -7.37
N ALA A 13 8.78 9.78 -7.02
CA ALA A 13 10.22 9.71 -7.23
C ALA A 13 10.88 8.78 -6.21
N GLU A 14 11.95 8.09 -6.60
CA GLU A 14 12.83 7.38 -5.67
C GLU A 14 13.32 8.32 -4.56
N GLY A 15 13.27 7.85 -3.31
CA GLY A 15 13.61 8.63 -2.12
C GLY A 15 12.52 9.59 -1.64
N ALA A 16 11.37 9.66 -2.33
CA ALA A 16 10.23 10.41 -1.82
C ALA A 16 9.74 9.80 -0.50
N VAL A 17 9.51 10.66 0.50
CA VAL A 17 8.85 10.27 1.74
C VAL A 17 7.35 10.46 1.53
N LEU A 18 6.58 9.38 1.66
CA LEU A 18 5.12 9.46 1.60
C LEU A 18 4.57 9.76 3.00
N GLY A 19 3.50 10.54 3.06
CA GLY A 19 2.99 11.12 4.30
C GLY A 19 1.50 11.45 4.20
N ASP A 20 1.12 12.59 4.80
CA ASP A 20 -0.27 13.04 4.86
C ASP A 20 -0.87 13.29 3.46
N ASN A 21 -2.13 12.87 3.29
CA ASN A 21 -2.95 13.11 2.11
C ASN A 21 -2.25 12.72 0.79
N THR A 22 -1.56 11.58 0.81
CA THR A 22 -0.92 11.01 -0.37
C THR A 22 -2.00 10.51 -1.34
N ASP A 23 -1.95 10.98 -2.59
CA ASP A 23 -2.83 10.51 -3.67
C ASP A 23 -2.30 9.18 -4.21
N LEU A 24 -3.03 8.10 -3.95
CA LEU A 24 -2.70 6.76 -4.42
C LEU A 24 -3.30 6.48 -5.81
N GLY A 25 -4.04 7.43 -6.38
CA GLY A 25 -4.76 7.27 -7.64
C GLY A 25 -6.18 6.74 -7.44
N GLY A 26 -6.98 6.77 -8.51
CA GLY A 26 -8.36 6.24 -8.47
C GLY A 26 -9.32 6.96 -7.52
N GLY A 27 -8.95 8.14 -7.01
CA GLY A 27 -9.68 8.85 -5.97
C GLY A 27 -9.44 8.31 -4.55
N VAL A 28 -8.43 7.47 -4.36
CA VAL A 28 -8.00 6.95 -3.06
C VAL A 28 -6.89 7.85 -2.50
N PHE A 29 -7.10 8.33 -1.29
CA PHE A 29 -6.12 9.13 -0.55
C PHE A 29 -5.85 8.49 0.79
N ALA A 30 -4.60 8.53 1.24
CA ALA A 30 -4.20 8.01 2.54
C ALA A 30 -3.18 8.90 3.24
N ASP A 31 -3.26 8.95 4.56
CA ASP A 31 -2.15 9.37 5.41
C ASP A 31 -1.25 8.16 5.64
N ILE A 32 -0.01 8.23 5.16
CA ILE A 32 0.97 7.14 5.28
C ILE A 32 1.93 7.47 6.41
N THR A 33 2.04 6.55 7.36
CA THR A 33 2.98 6.66 8.47
C THR A 33 3.83 5.42 8.55
N ALA A 34 5.09 5.58 8.97
CA ALA A 34 5.96 4.47 9.30
C ALA A 34 6.47 4.59 10.72
N PHE A 35 6.72 3.45 11.34
CA PHE A 35 7.28 3.34 12.68
C PHE A 35 8.53 2.49 12.64
N LYS A 36 9.53 2.87 13.47
CA LYS A 36 10.89 2.31 13.54
C LYS A 36 11.82 2.91 12.48
N GLY A 37 13.11 2.59 12.59
CA GLY A 37 14.13 3.21 11.76
C GLY A 37 14.22 4.70 12.04
N ILE A 38 13.97 5.51 11.01
CA ILE A 38 13.83 6.98 11.12
C ILE A 38 12.38 7.46 10.95
N ASP A 39 11.40 6.56 11.15
CA ASP A 39 9.95 6.82 11.12
C ASP A 39 9.46 7.43 9.78
N LYS A 40 9.96 6.91 8.66
CA LYS A 40 9.59 7.37 7.31
C LYS A 40 9.26 6.21 6.39
N ALA A 41 8.13 6.34 5.69
CA ALA A 41 7.80 5.48 4.56
C ALA A 41 8.44 6.08 3.30
N VAL A 42 9.41 5.38 2.72
CA VAL A 42 10.21 5.91 1.60
C VAL A 42 10.02 5.07 0.36
N VAL A 43 9.93 5.75 -0.78
CA VAL A 43 9.84 5.10 -2.09
C VAL A 43 11.22 4.59 -2.49
N PHE A 44 11.32 3.27 -2.66
CA PHE A 44 12.49 2.57 -3.14
C PHE A 44 12.30 2.14 -4.60
N ASN A 45 13.35 2.26 -5.42
CA ASN A 45 13.33 1.85 -6.82
C ASN A 45 13.91 0.44 -6.98
N THR A 46 13.03 -0.55 -7.12
CA THR A 46 13.40 -1.96 -7.30
C THR A 46 14.08 -2.24 -8.64
N LEU A 47 14.02 -1.33 -9.61
CA LEU A 47 14.69 -1.46 -10.91
C LEU A 47 16.09 -0.80 -10.91
N GLY A 48 16.55 -0.32 -9.74
CA GLY A 48 17.89 0.25 -9.58
C GLY A 48 19.01 -0.72 -9.96
N ALA A 49 20.19 -0.19 -10.25
CA ALA A 49 21.35 -1.03 -10.49
C ALA A 49 21.92 -1.56 -9.17
N VAL A 50 22.31 -2.85 -9.13
CA VAL A 50 22.90 -3.54 -7.97
C VAL A 50 24.09 -2.79 -7.35
N ASN A 51 24.83 -2.03 -8.15
CA ASN A 51 26.02 -1.30 -7.69
C ASN A 51 25.72 0.14 -7.22
N THR A 52 24.48 0.60 -7.33
CA THR A 52 24.08 1.97 -6.98
C THR A 52 23.03 2.00 -5.87
N THR A 53 22.26 0.92 -5.70
CA THR A 53 21.37 0.77 -4.54
C THR A 53 22.17 0.40 -3.29
N LYS A 54 21.64 0.78 -2.12
CA LYS A 54 22.13 0.29 -0.83
C LYS A 54 21.51 -1.04 -0.41
N ASP A 55 20.35 -1.33 -0.96
CA ASP A 55 19.49 -2.46 -0.62
C ASP A 55 19.34 -3.31 -1.90
N LYS A 56 20.03 -4.44 -1.93
CA LYS A 56 20.21 -5.26 -3.15
C LYS A 56 19.23 -6.42 -3.20
N ASP A 57 18.85 -6.85 -2.02
CA ASP A 57 17.81 -7.80 -1.64
C ASP A 57 16.41 -7.25 -1.98
N LEU A 58 16.25 -5.94 -2.16
CA LEU A 58 15.01 -5.38 -2.71
C LEU A 58 15.02 -5.07 -4.22
N LEU A 59 15.95 -5.63 -5.00
CA LEU A 59 15.98 -5.43 -6.45
C LEU A 59 15.17 -6.46 -7.23
N SER A 60 14.56 -6.01 -8.31
CA SER A 60 13.88 -6.85 -9.30
C SER A 60 14.86 -7.75 -10.07
N PRO A 61 14.36 -8.86 -10.66
CA PRO A 61 12.98 -9.33 -10.63
C PRO A 61 12.62 -10.11 -9.36
N PHE A 62 11.34 -10.05 -8.98
CA PHE A 62 10.78 -10.87 -7.91
C PHE A 62 10.06 -12.09 -8.49
N THR A 63 10.26 -13.24 -7.88
CA THR A 63 9.55 -14.49 -8.21
C THR A 63 8.37 -14.68 -7.26
N ASN A 64 7.23 -15.15 -7.74
CA ASN A 64 6.10 -15.42 -6.84
C ASN A 64 6.46 -16.60 -5.92
N ALA A 65 6.32 -16.43 -4.61
CA ALA A 65 6.63 -17.46 -3.61
C ALA A 65 5.79 -18.74 -3.79
N GLU A 66 4.60 -18.63 -4.38
CA GLU A 66 3.71 -19.77 -4.65
C GLU A 66 3.83 -20.33 -6.08
N ASP A 67 4.40 -19.55 -7.01
CA ASP A 67 4.58 -19.95 -8.41
C ASP A 67 5.92 -19.43 -8.96
N ALA A 68 6.93 -20.30 -8.96
CA ALA A 68 8.27 -19.96 -9.44
C ALA A 68 8.36 -19.55 -10.93
N THR A 69 7.28 -19.74 -11.70
CA THR A 69 7.20 -19.31 -13.10
C THR A 69 6.69 -17.88 -13.28
N ASP A 70 6.01 -17.33 -12.26
CA ASP A 70 5.54 -15.96 -12.23
C ASP A 70 6.66 -15.03 -11.73
N LYS A 71 7.10 -14.11 -12.59
CA LYS A 71 8.17 -13.16 -12.32
C LYS A 71 7.71 -11.76 -12.64
N ARG A 72 7.90 -10.84 -11.70
CA ARG A 72 7.42 -9.46 -11.80
C ARG A 72 8.52 -8.46 -11.47
N GLY A 73 8.49 -7.32 -12.15
CA GLY A 73 9.21 -6.12 -11.75
C GLY A 73 8.18 -5.08 -11.33
N PHE A 74 8.28 -4.58 -10.10
CA PHE A 74 7.29 -3.66 -9.53
C PHE A 74 7.59 -2.19 -9.85
N GLY A 75 8.81 -1.87 -10.28
CA GLY A 75 9.21 -0.47 -10.45
C GLY A 75 9.59 0.09 -9.09
N ASN A 76 8.73 0.91 -8.52
CA ASN A 76 8.87 1.41 -7.17
C ASN A 76 8.14 0.54 -6.14
N ALA A 77 8.66 0.53 -4.92
CA ALA A 77 8.05 -0.07 -3.75
C ALA A 77 8.15 0.89 -2.56
N LEU A 78 7.38 0.64 -1.51
CA LEU A 78 7.39 1.44 -0.29
C LEU A 78 8.03 0.66 0.85
N ILE A 79 9.07 1.24 1.47
CA ILE A 79 9.82 0.64 2.58
C ILE A 79 9.71 1.47 3.85
N VAL A 80 10.03 0.85 4.99
CA VAL A 80 10.37 1.58 6.22
C VAL A 80 11.84 1.99 6.13
N GLN A 81 12.12 3.30 6.12
CA GLN A 81 13.49 3.78 6.05
C GLN A 81 14.20 3.64 7.39
N GLU A 82 15.38 3.01 7.40
CA GLU A 82 16.11 2.76 8.63
C GLU A 82 17.21 3.76 8.96
N ASN A 83 17.73 4.48 7.96
CA ASN A 83 18.83 5.44 8.14
C ASN A 83 18.67 6.70 7.28
N ASP A 84 19.39 7.79 7.61
CA ASP A 84 19.34 9.08 6.88
C ASP A 84 20.07 9.06 5.51
N GLY A 85 20.22 7.88 4.91
CA GLY A 85 20.94 7.66 3.66
C GLY A 85 20.02 7.53 2.43
N ALA A 86 20.56 6.85 1.41
CA ALA A 86 19.75 6.38 0.30
C ALA A 86 18.68 5.39 0.80
N PRO A 87 17.56 5.22 0.06
CA PRO A 87 16.52 4.25 0.40
C PRO A 87 17.09 2.87 0.73
N ASP A 88 16.76 2.36 1.92
CA ASP A 88 17.36 1.16 2.53
C ASP A 88 16.51 0.68 3.71
N ASP A 89 16.01 -0.56 3.62
CA ASP A 89 15.18 -1.18 4.67
C ASP A 89 16.00 -1.91 5.75
N ASN A 90 17.30 -2.12 5.54
CA ASN A 90 18.36 -2.65 6.43
C ASN A 90 17.95 -3.80 7.41
N GLY A 91 16.85 -4.49 7.13
CA GLY A 91 16.37 -5.69 7.79
C GLY A 91 16.07 -5.58 9.29
N SER A 92 15.91 -4.39 9.88
CA SER A 92 15.59 -4.31 11.31
C SER A 92 14.10 -4.50 11.58
N GLY A 93 13.19 -4.33 10.62
CA GLY A 93 11.74 -4.43 10.79
C GLY A 93 11.07 -3.07 10.95
N GLY A 94 9.75 -3.07 10.95
CA GLY A 94 9.00 -1.82 11.08
C GLY A 94 7.53 -1.98 10.79
N THR A 95 6.82 -0.87 10.73
CA THR A 95 5.40 -0.88 10.39
C THR A 95 5.10 0.25 9.42
N ILE A 96 4.35 -0.04 8.37
CA ILE A 96 3.74 0.96 7.49
C ILE A 96 2.24 0.93 7.73
N VAL A 97 1.65 2.10 7.99
CA VAL A 97 0.21 2.26 8.17
C VAL A 97 -0.31 3.21 7.10
N PHE A 98 -1.27 2.71 6.33
CA PHE A 98 -2.10 3.49 5.42
C PHE A 98 -3.41 3.80 6.13
N SER A 99 -3.64 5.06 6.47
CA SER A 99 -4.92 5.53 7.00
C SER A 99 -5.70 6.19 5.86
N PHE A 100 -6.61 5.47 5.25
CA PHE A 100 -7.40 5.97 4.13
C PHE A 100 -8.37 7.05 4.60
N LEU A 101 -8.53 8.11 3.81
CA LEU A 101 -9.43 9.24 4.18
C LEU A 101 -10.91 8.85 4.15
N THR A 102 -11.25 7.77 3.47
CA THR A 102 -12.57 7.14 3.43
C THR A 102 -12.39 5.63 3.39
N ASP A 103 -13.44 4.88 3.73
CA ASP A 103 -13.45 3.44 3.49
C ASP A 103 -13.09 3.12 2.03
N VAL A 104 -12.25 2.12 1.86
CA VAL A 104 -11.83 1.56 0.58
C VAL A 104 -12.18 0.09 0.50
N ILE A 105 -12.30 -0.41 -0.72
CA ILE A 105 -12.36 -1.85 -1.03
C ILE A 105 -10.93 -2.26 -1.37
N LEU A 106 -10.35 -3.15 -0.55
CA LEU A 106 -9.02 -3.71 -0.75
C LEU A 106 -9.15 -5.11 -1.35
N ASP A 107 -8.58 -5.30 -2.53
CA ASP A 107 -8.60 -6.56 -3.27
C ASP A 107 -7.32 -7.35 -3.01
N GLU A 108 -6.16 -6.77 -3.30
CA GLU A 108 -4.86 -7.44 -3.18
C GLU A 108 -3.78 -6.53 -2.57
N LEU A 109 -2.80 -7.14 -1.90
CA LEU A 109 -1.59 -6.51 -1.40
C LEU A 109 -0.38 -7.36 -1.77
N PHE A 110 0.63 -6.75 -2.38
CA PHE A 110 1.87 -7.41 -2.77
C PHE A 110 2.97 -7.05 -1.79
N LEU A 111 3.48 -8.04 -1.07
CA LEU A 111 4.63 -7.92 -0.18
C LEU A 111 5.86 -8.46 -0.87
N LEU A 112 6.94 -7.69 -0.84
CA LEU A 112 8.22 -8.02 -1.44
C LEU A 112 9.23 -8.34 -0.33
N ASP A 113 10.03 -9.38 -0.51
CA ASP A 113 11.22 -9.70 0.30
C ASP A 113 11.01 -9.54 1.83
N SER A 114 9.94 -10.17 2.30
CA SER A 114 9.38 -10.16 3.65
C SER A 114 9.55 -11.51 4.35
N GLU A 115 9.89 -11.49 5.63
CA GLU A 115 10.08 -12.73 6.40
C GLU A 115 8.81 -13.29 7.04
N ILE A 116 8.94 -14.53 7.50
CA ILE A 116 7.97 -15.19 8.37
C ILE A 116 7.59 -14.29 9.55
N GLY A 117 6.28 -14.25 9.82
CA GLY A 117 5.71 -13.42 10.88
C GLY A 117 5.44 -11.96 10.46
N THR A 118 5.82 -11.55 9.24
CA THR A 118 5.28 -10.32 8.65
C THR A 118 3.76 -10.43 8.55
N THR A 119 3.05 -9.37 8.94
CA THR A 119 1.59 -9.35 8.96
C THR A 119 1.02 -8.18 8.18
N ALA A 120 -0.16 -8.39 7.59
CA ALA A 120 -0.96 -7.33 6.99
C ALA A 120 -2.37 -7.41 7.56
N SER A 121 -2.86 -6.31 8.11
CA SER A 121 -4.15 -6.23 8.80
C SER A 121 -4.97 -5.05 8.28
N LEU A 122 -6.19 -5.34 7.83
CA LEU A 122 -7.18 -4.35 7.43
C LEU A 122 -8.16 -4.12 8.58
N PHE A 123 -8.43 -2.86 8.88
CA PHE A 123 -9.37 -2.43 9.90
C PHE A 123 -10.45 -1.53 9.31
N SER A 124 -11.59 -1.49 9.99
CA SER A 124 -12.62 -0.45 9.85
C SER A 124 -12.83 0.18 11.22
N GLY A 125 -12.39 1.43 11.38
CA GLY A 125 -12.20 2.06 12.68
C GLY A 125 -11.27 1.24 13.57
N SER A 126 -11.78 0.78 14.71
CA SER A 126 -11.02 -0.06 15.65
C SER A 126 -11.25 -1.57 15.47
N THR A 127 -12.03 -1.98 14.48
CA THR A 127 -12.41 -3.39 14.28
C THR A 127 -11.52 -4.02 13.23
N LEU A 128 -10.88 -5.15 13.57
CA LEU A 128 -10.15 -5.94 12.59
C LEU A 128 -11.13 -6.59 11.61
N VAL A 129 -10.95 -6.32 10.32
CA VAL A 129 -11.78 -6.85 9.23
C VAL A 129 -11.16 -8.13 8.69
N LYS A 130 -9.86 -8.09 8.37
CA LYS A 130 -9.12 -9.21 7.79
C LYS A 130 -7.65 -9.07 8.12
N ALA A 131 -6.96 -10.19 8.35
CA ALA A 131 -5.53 -10.21 8.63
C ALA A 131 -4.86 -11.42 7.99
N PHE A 132 -3.60 -11.24 7.64
CA PHE A 132 -2.69 -12.26 7.16
C PHE A 132 -1.40 -12.24 7.98
N SER A 133 -0.77 -13.40 8.06
CA SER A 133 0.59 -13.57 8.56
C SER A 133 1.33 -14.46 7.58
N LEU A 134 2.51 -14.05 7.16
CA LEU A 134 3.38 -14.92 6.37
C LEU A 134 3.84 -16.08 7.25
N THR A 135 3.72 -17.30 6.72
CA THR A 135 4.09 -18.55 7.40
C THR A 135 5.39 -19.15 6.90
N ALA A 136 5.99 -18.53 5.88
CA ALA A 136 7.29 -18.84 5.33
C ALA A 136 7.93 -17.52 4.92
N ASP A 137 9.25 -17.50 4.88
CA ASP A 137 10.00 -16.40 4.30
C ASP A 137 9.71 -16.35 2.80
N ASN A 138 9.54 -15.14 2.26
CA ASN A 138 9.67 -14.88 0.83
C ASN A 138 10.94 -14.05 0.54
N GLU A 139 11.90 -14.08 1.48
CA GLU A 139 13.32 -13.80 1.25
C GLU A 139 14.03 -15.14 0.99
N SER A 140 14.65 -15.32 -0.18
CA SER A 140 15.43 -16.54 -0.49
C SER A 140 16.94 -16.25 -0.48
N ASP A 141 17.30 -15.05 -0.07
CA ASP A 141 18.67 -14.59 -0.08
C ASP A 141 19.33 -14.70 1.30
N THR A 142 20.57 -15.18 1.31
CA THR A 142 21.40 -15.32 2.51
C THR A 142 22.63 -14.41 2.44
N GLY A 143 22.67 -13.40 1.55
CA GLY A 143 23.85 -12.55 1.36
C GLY A 143 23.73 -11.29 0.49
N ASN A 144 22.58 -10.59 0.48
CA ASN A 144 22.26 -9.39 -0.32
C ASN A 144 22.51 -9.58 -1.84
N ASN A 145 22.11 -10.73 -2.37
CA ASN A 145 22.10 -11.13 -3.76
C ASN A 145 20.69 -11.00 -4.36
N PRO A 146 20.51 -10.19 -5.42
CA PRO A 146 19.23 -9.98 -6.08
C PRO A 146 18.67 -11.21 -6.82
N ALA A 147 19.37 -12.35 -6.79
CA ALA A 147 19.08 -13.48 -7.67
C ALA A 147 17.84 -14.30 -7.29
N ASN A 148 17.28 -14.13 -6.08
CA ASN A 148 16.19 -14.96 -5.59
C ASN A 148 15.11 -14.17 -4.82
N ASN A 149 14.94 -12.89 -5.08
CA ASN A 149 13.93 -12.12 -4.33
C ASN A 149 12.54 -12.64 -4.69
N GLU A 150 11.67 -12.78 -3.69
CA GLU A 150 10.31 -13.28 -3.90
C GLU A 150 9.27 -12.24 -3.49
N PHE A 151 8.04 -12.46 -3.97
CA PHE A 151 6.88 -11.69 -3.53
C PHE A 151 5.75 -12.64 -3.15
N THR A 152 4.87 -12.15 -2.29
CA THR A 152 3.62 -12.81 -1.90
C THR A 152 2.44 -11.91 -2.14
N VAL A 153 1.36 -12.48 -2.67
CA VAL A 153 0.08 -11.81 -2.87
C VAL A 153 -0.84 -12.17 -1.73
N LEU A 154 -1.39 -11.16 -1.06
CA LEU A 154 -2.40 -11.32 -0.03
C LEU A 154 -3.76 -10.92 -0.59
N ASP A 155 -4.62 -11.92 -0.83
CA ASP A 155 -5.96 -11.73 -1.37
C ASP A 155 -6.94 -11.30 -0.27
N PHE A 156 -7.20 -9.99 -0.17
CA PHE A 156 -8.20 -9.43 0.72
C PHE A 156 -9.64 -9.65 0.22
N GLY A 157 -9.85 -9.99 -1.04
CA GLY A 157 -11.12 -10.44 -1.60
C GLY A 157 -12.20 -9.35 -1.61
N GLY A 158 -11.79 -8.10 -1.81
CA GLY A 158 -12.67 -6.94 -1.78
C GLY A 158 -13.15 -6.56 -0.38
N ALA A 159 -12.33 -6.80 0.65
CA ALA A 159 -12.66 -6.42 2.01
C ALA A 159 -12.71 -4.90 2.15
N THR A 160 -13.70 -4.38 2.90
CA THR A 160 -13.86 -2.94 3.10
C THR A 160 -13.24 -2.49 4.43
N GLY A 161 -12.42 -1.45 4.41
CA GLY A 161 -11.79 -0.88 5.59
C GLY A 161 -11.23 0.53 5.36
N ASP A 162 -10.82 1.19 6.43
CA ASP A 162 -10.26 2.55 6.43
C ASP A 162 -8.78 2.58 6.86
N LYS A 163 -8.23 1.46 7.35
CA LYS A 163 -6.82 1.38 7.74
C LYS A 163 -6.19 0.05 7.34
N LEU A 164 -5.11 0.10 6.57
CA LEU A 164 -4.24 -1.03 6.31
C LEU A 164 -2.93 -0.86 7.09
N GLU A 165 -2.57 -1.88 7.87
CA GLU A 165 -1.36 -1.92 8.68
C GLU A 165 -0.52 -3.11 8.25
N VAL A 166 0.72 -2.84 7.82
CA VAL A 166 1.70 -3.85 7.41
C VAL A 166 2.86 -3.80 8.39
N VAL A 167 3.10 -4.90 9.09
CA VAL A 167 4.17 -5.02 10.10
C VAL A 167 5.21 -5.99 9.58
N PHE A 168 6.41 -5.47 9.30
CA PHE A 168 7.59 -6.23 8.91
C PHE A 168 8.35 -6.68 10.16
N THR A 169 8.68 -7.97 10.24
CA THR A 169 9.51 -8.50 11.33
C THR A 169 10.97 -8.11 11.16
N ARG A 170 11.45 -8.03 9.92
CA ARG A 170 12.81 -7.65 9.52
C ARG A 170 12.79 -6.87 8.18
N SER A 171 13.24 -7.41 7.06
CA SER A 171 13.21 -6.71 5.76
C SER A 171 11.83 -6.75 5.13
N GLY A 172 11.64 -5.90 4.14
CA GLY A 172 10.55 -6.02 3.19
C GLY A 172 9.93 -4.70 2.78
N ALA A 173 9.12 -4.80 1.73
CA ALA A 173 8.47 -3.66 1.12
C ALA A 173 7.03 -3.98 0.72
N VAL A 174 6.24 -2.91 0.61
CA VAL A 174 4.95 -2.95 -0.08
C VAL A 174 5.18 -2.61 -1.55
N GLY A 175 4.96 -3.57 -2.44
CA GLY A 175 5.15 -3.39 -3.88
C GLY A 175 3.95 -2.73 -4.55
N GLU A 176 2.78 -3.34 -4.38
CA GLU A 176 1.55 -2.92 -5.05
C GLU A 176 0.34 -3.14 -4.14
N ILE A 177 -0.68 -2.30 -4.29
CA ILE A 177 -1.97 -2.42 -3.61
C ILE A 177 -3.08 -2.29 -4.64
N GLU A 178 -3.97 -3.28 -4.74
CA GLU A 178 -5.19 -3.16 -5.53
C GLU A 178 -6.33 -2.67 -4.64
N VAL A 179 -6.75 -1.43 -4.86
CA VAL A 179 -7.71 -0.74 -3.99
C VAL A 179 -8.68 0.14 -4.79
N SER A 180 -9.93 0.24 -4.35
CA SER A 180 -10.89 1.20 -4.90
C SER A 180 -11.61 2.00 -3.83
N ALA A 181 -11.96 3.24 -4.17
CA ALA A 181 -12.90 4.01 -3.36
C ALA A 181 -14.27 3.32 -3.33
N VAL A 182 -14.86 3.21 -2.14
CA VAL A 182 -16.24 2.74 -1.96
C VAL A 182 -17.18 3.70 -2.70
N PRO A 183 -18.01 3.23 -3.65
CA PRO A 183 -18.94 4.10 -4.35
C PRO A 183 -19.91 4.75 -3.36
N VAL A 184 -19.94 6.08 -3.28
CA VAL A 184 -21.01 6.78 -2.58
C VAL A 184 -22.35 6.47 -3.26
N PRO A 185 -23.42 6.13 -2.50
CA PRO A 185 -24.71 5.88 -3.09
C PRO A 185 -25.15 7.07 -3.95
N ALA A 186 -25.52 6.81 -5.21
CA ALA A 186 -26.00 7.85 -6.15
C ALA A 186 -27.22 8.63 -5.62
N GLY A 187 -27.87 8.14 -4.57
CA GLY A 187 -28.92 8.83 -3.84
C GLY A 187 -28.47 10.07 -3.06
N LEU A 188 -27.20 10.18 -2.64
CA LEU A 188 -26.74 11.33 -1.85
C LEU A 188 -26.77 12.64 -2.65
N PRO A 189 -26.19 12.69 -3.88
CA PRO A 189 -26.28 13.88 -4.73
C PRO A 189 -27.72 14.18 -5.15
N LEU A 190 -28.55 13.15 -5.39
CA LEU A 190 -29.96 13.29 -5.73
C LEU A 190 -30.79 13.86 -4.57
N LEU A 191 -30.52 13.42 -3.33
CA LEU A 191 -31.15 13.94 -2.13
C LEU A 191 -30.77 15.39 -1.89
N LEU A 192 -29.48 15.72 -1.99
CA LEU A 192 -28.98 17.10 -1.87
C LEU A 192 -29.56 18.00 -2.97
N GLY A 193 -29.58 17.53 -4.21
CA GLY A 193 -30.19 18.23 -5.34
C GLY A 193 -31.70 18.42 -5.15
N GLY A 194 -32.41 17.40 -4.65
CA GLY A 194 -33.82 17.45 -4.32
C GLY A 194 -34.12 18.47 -3.22
N ILE A 195 -33.38 18.46 -2.12
CA ILE A 195 -33.52 19.44 -1.02
C ILE A 195 -33.25 20.86 -1.54
N GLY A 196 -32.22 21.05 -2.38
CA GLY A 196 -31.93 22.34 -3.01
C GLY A 196 -33.07 22.85 -3.89
N ALA A 197 -33.65 21.99 -4.72
CA ALA A 197 -34.80 22.33 -5.56
C ALA A 197 -36.04 22.69 -4.74
N PHE A 198 -36.36 21.95 -3.68
CA PHE A 198 -37.48 22.25 -2.79
C PHE A 198 -37.29 23.57 -2.02
N ALA A 199 -36.08 23.87 -1.54
CA ALA A 199 -35.77 25.14 -0.89
C ALA A 199 -35.94 26.34 -1.84
N TRP A 200 -35.55 26.20 -3.10
CA TRP A 200 -35.71 27.23 -4.13
C TRP A 200 -37.20 27.47 -4.49
N ILE A 201 -37.99 26.40 -4.63
CA ILE A 201 -39.44 26.49 -4.89
C ILE A 201 -40.17 27.17 -3.71
N LYS A 202 -39.79 26.83 -2.47
CA LYS A 202 -40.38 27.45 -1.27
C LYS A 202 -40.03 28.94 -1.16
N ARG A 203 -38.83 29.34 -1.59
CA ARG A 203 -38.41 30.76 -1.62
C ARG A 203 -39.22 31.58 -2.64
N ARG A 204 -39.54 30.99 -3.80
CA ARG A 204 -40.38 31.64 -4.83
C ARG A 204 -41.84 31.86 -4.40
N LYS A 205 -42.36 31.10 -3.43
CA LYS A 205 -43.73 31.29 -2.91
C LYS A 205 -43.83 32.37 -1.82
N LYS A 206 -42.71 32.92 -1.36
CA LYS A 206 -42.65 33.97 -0.33
C LYS A 206 -42.20 35.34 -0.86
N ALA A 207 -41.83 35.42 -2.14
CA ALA A 207 -41.60 36.67 -2.87
C ALA A 207 -42.82 36.94 -3.76
#